data_AF-J9YVD1-F1
#
_entry.id   AF-J9YVD1-F1
#
_cell.length_a   1.000
_cell.length_b   1.000
_cell.length_c   1.000
_cell.angle_alpha   90.00
_cell.angle_beta   90.00
_cell.angle_gamma   90.00
#
_symmetry.space_group_name_H-M   'P 1'
#
loop_
_entity.id
_entity.type
_entity.pdbx_description
1 polymer ?
#
loop_
_entity_poly.entity_id
_entity_poly.type
_entity_poly.pdbx_seq_one_letter_code
_entity_poly.pdbx_strand_id
1 'polypeptide(L)'
;MNKILLVFLTLCLVVFTTLIKNSSKNLEDEIFTKQENIRILKKEVSDLLLEYNYLSSAEQLLKYQSRYFEEELVQKNLNEFEIIKNIKDEIEIKKIIKNQNE
;
A
#
# COMPACT_ATOMS: atom_id res chain seq x y z
N MET A 1 30.27 -12.84 57.00
CA MET A 1 29.10 -12.28 56.27
C MET A 1 29.37 -12.01 54.78
N ASN A 2 30.58 -11.58 54.37
CA ASN A 2 30.82 -11.17 52.97
C ASN A 2 30.91 -12.33 51.94
N LYS A 3 31.32 -13.54 52.34
CA LYS A 3 31.47 -14.68 51.40
C LYS A 3 30.14 -15.25 50.91
N ILE A 4 29.14 -15.36 51.78
CA ILE A 4 27.80 -15.86 51.41
C ILE A 4 27.09 -14.83 50.52
N LEU A 5 27.21 -13.54 50.85
CA LEU A 5 26.69 -12.45 50.02
C LEU A 5 27.34 -12.46 48.62
N LEU A 6 28.66 -12.69 48.54
CA LEU A 6 29.37 -12.79 47.27
C LEU A 6 28.85 -13.96 46.41
N VAL A 7 28.68 -15.15 47.01
CA VAL A 7 28.15 -16.33 46.30
C VAL A 7 26.69 -16.12 45.86
N PHE A 8 25.89 -15.46 46.69
CA PHE A 8 24.51 -15.11 46.32
C PHE A 8 24.50 -14.11 45.15
N LEU A 9 25.35 -13.08 45.21
CA LEU A 9 25.44 -12.07 44.15
C LEU A 9 25.90 -12.67 42.82
N THR A 10 26.89 -13.56 42.84
CA THR A 10 27.35 -14.26 41.63
C THR A 10 26.27 -15.18 41.07
N LEU A 11 25.52 -15.89 41.92
CA LEU A 11 24.38 -16.69 41.49
C LEU A 11 23.29 -15.83 40.85
N CYS A 12 22.91 -14.72 41.49
CA CYS A 12 21.93 -13.78 40.93
C CYS A 12 22.38 -13.23 39.57
N LEU A 13 23.64 -12.86 39.43
CA LEU A 13 24.22 -12.40 38.16
C LEU A 13 24.08 -13.45 37.05
N VAL A 14 24.35 -14.72 37.33
CA VAL A 14 24.16 -15.81 36.36
C VAL A 14 22.69 -15.96 35.97
N VAL A 15 21.76 -15.87 36.92
CA VAL A 15 20.32 -15.95 36.62
C VAL A 15 19.85 -14.75 35.78
N PHE A 16 20.21 -13.53 36.17
CA PHE A 16 19.81 -12.35 35.39
C PHE A 16 20.40 -12.34 33.98
N THR A 17 21.67 -12.69 33.83
CA THR A 17 22.33 -12.73 32.51
C THR A 17 21.72 -13.79 31.59
N THR A 18 21.34 -14.96 32.12
CA THR A 18 20.67 -16.00 31.33
C THR A 18 19.26 -15.59 30.91
N LEU A 19 18.48 -14.96 31.78
CA LEU A 19 17.17 -14.41 31.45
C LEU A 19 17.26 -13.33 30.37
N ILE A 20 18.18 -12.37 30.53
CA ILE A 20 18.40 -11.29 29.55
C ILE A 20 18.86 -11.86 28.22
N LYS A 21 19.81 -12.81 28.22
CA LYS A 21 20.31 -13.46 27.00
C LYS A 21 19.21 -14.19 26.24
N ASN A 22 18.36 -14.93 26.95
CA ASN A 22 17.24 -15.65 26.34
C ASN A 22 16.20 -14.68 25.75
N SER A 23 15.86 -13.62 26.49
CA SER A 23 14.95 -12.59 26.00
C SER A 23 15.49 -11.85 24.77
N SER A 24 16.78 -11.50 24.77
CA SER A 24 17.44 -10.85 23.64
C SER A 24 17.42 -11.75 22.41
N LYS A 25 17.69 -13.05 22.59
CA LYS A 25 17.70 -14.01 21.49
C LYS A 25 16.31 -14.16 20.85
N ASN A 26 15.25 -14.25 21.66
CA ASN A 26 13.88 -14.30 21.16
C ASN A 26 13.54 -13.04 20.35
N LEU A 27 13.93 -11.86 20.84
CA LEU A 27 13.67 -10.60 20.15
C LEU A 27 14.43 -10.50 18.82
N GLU A 28 15.68 -10.97 18.77
CA GLU A 28 16.45 -11.07 17.52
C GLU A 28 15.76 -11.98 16.49
N ASP A 29 15.25 -13.14 16.92
CA ASP A 29 14.56 -14.09 16.05
C ASP A 29 13.22 -13.52 15.53
N GLU A 30 12.49 -12.80 16.38
CA GLU A 30 11.29 -12.07 15.97
C GLU A 30 11.61 -10.97 14.96
N ILE A 31 12.64 -10.16 15.21
CA ILE A 31 13.09 -9.12 14.27
C ILE A 31 13.45 -9.75 12.92
N PHE A 32 14.24 -10.82 12.93
CA PHE A 32 14.65 -11.52 11.71
C PHE A 32 13.42 -12.02 10.92
N THR A 33 12.47 -12.66 11.60
CA THR A 33 11.24 -13.16 10.99
C THR A 33 10.41 -12.01 10.39
N LYS A 34 10.25 -10.90 11.10
CA LYS A 34 9.52 -9.73 10.60
C LYS A 34 10.22 -9.09 9.40
N GLN A 35 11.55 -8.96 9.44
CA GLN A 35 12.33 -8.44 8.33
C GLN A 35 12.19 -9.30 7.07
N GLU A 36 12.24 -10.63 7.23
CA GLU A 36 12.08 -11.57 6.13
C GLU A 36 10.67 -11.50 5.53
N ASN A 37 9.63 -11.42 6.37
CA ASN A 37 8.26 -11.24 5.90
C ASN A 37 8.08 -9.92 5.12
N ILE A 38 8.67 -8.82 5.62
CA ILE A 38 8.66 -7.53 4.91
C ILE A 38 9.39 -7.64 3.57
N ARG A 39 10.51 -8.37 3.51
CA ARG A 39 11.26 -8.60 2.28
C ARG A 39 10.44 -9.34 1.23
N ILE A 40 9.75 -10.41 1.64
CA ILE A 40 8.84 -11.17 0.77
C ILE A 40 7.72 -10.27 0.25
N LEU A 41 7.04 -9.55 1.14
CA LEU A 41 5.93 -8.68 0.77
C LEU A 41 6.37 -7.56 -0.19
N LYS A 42 7.56 -6.98 0.03
CA LYS A 42 8.13 -5.96 -0.88
C LYS A 42 8.37 -6.52 -2.28
N LYS A 43 8.81 -7.78 -2.38
CA LYS A 43 8.99 -8.45 -3.67
C LYS A 43 7.65 -8.64 -4.37
N GLU A 44 6.63 -9.15 -3.67
CA GLU A 44 5.29 -9.33 -4.25
C GLU A 44 4.69 -8.02 -4.75
N VAL A 45 4.81 -6.95 -3.97
CA VAL A 45 4.36 -5.61 -4.40
C VAL A 45 5.11 -5.12 -5.63
N SER A 46 6.42 -5.37 -5.72
CA SER A 46 7.22 -5.00 -6.87
C SER A 46 6.79 -5.77 -8.13
N ASP A 47 6.54 -7.07 -8.01
CA ASP A 47 6.09 -7.91 -9.12
C ASP A 47 4.70 -7.47 -9.60
N LEU A 48 3.78 -7.20 -8.66
CA LEU A 48 2.44 -6.69 -8.97
C LEU A 48 2.47 -5.30 -9.61
N LEU A 49 3.38 -4.42 -9.17
CA LEU A 49 3.56 -3.10 -9.78
C LEU A 49 4.08 -3.20 -11.21
N LEU A 50 4.98 -4.15 -11.48
CA LEU A 50 5.46 -4.42 -12.83
C LEU A 50 4.32 -4.89 -13.74
N GLU A 51 3.50 -5.84 -13.26
CA GLU A 51 2.33 -6.33 -13.99
C GLU A 51 1.33 -5.20 -14.23
N TYR A 52 1.01 -4.41 -13.21
CA TYR A 52 0.13 -3.25 -13.32
C TYR A 52 0.62 -2.28 -14.40
N ASN A 53 1.89 -1.87 -14.33
CA ASN A 53 2.47 -0.92 -15.30
C ASN A 53 2.45 -1.47 -16.73
N TYR A 54 2.67 -2.78 -16.90
CA TYR A 54 2.58 -3.42 -18.19
C TYR A 54 1.15 -3.43 -18.72
N LEU A 55 0.19 -3.91 -17.94
CA LEU A 55 -1.23 -4.02 -18.32
C LEU A 55 -1.89 -2.66 -18.54
N SER A 56 -1.48 -1.64 -17.78
CA SER A 56 -1.97 -0.27 -17.89
C SER A 56 -1.21 0.57 -18.92
N SER A 57 -0.25 -0.02 -19.66
CA SER A 57 0.45 0.70 -20.71
C SER A 57 -0.51 1.04 -21.86
N ALA A 58 -0.28 2.17 -22.54
CA ALA A 58 -1.16 2.63 -23.61
C ALA A 58 -1.34 1.58 -24.72
N GLU A 59 -0.26 0.88 -25.10
CA GLU A 59 -0.30 -0.20 -26.10
C GLU A 59 -1.21 -1.34 -25.65
N GLN A 60 -1.05 -1.81 -24.41
CA GLN A 60 -1.86 -2.90 -23.88
C GLN A 60 -3.33 -2.50 -23.69
N LEU A 61 -3.58 -1.26 -23.26
CA LEU A 61 -4.95 -0.72 -23.15
C LEU A 61 -5.64 -0.63 -24.52
N LEU A 62 -4.96 -0.17 -25.58
CA LEU A 62 -5.51 -0.16 -26.94
C LEU A 62 -5.77 -1.57 -27.46
N LYS A 63 -4.88 -2.52 -27.13
CA LYS A 63 -5.05 -3.92 -27.47
C LYS A 63 -6.25 -4.55 -26.75
N TYR A 64 -6.48 -4.21 -25.48
CA TYR A 64 -7.66 -4.66 -24.74
C TYR A 64 -8.94 -3.99 -25.23
N GLN A 65 -8.87 -2.69 -25.57
CA GLN A 65 -9.99 -1.98 -26.17
C GLN A 65 -10.43 -2.67 -27.46
N SER A 66 -9.52 -2.88 -28.41
CA SER A 66 -9.84 -3.55 -29.67
C SER A 66 -10.29 -5.01 -29.52
N ARG A 67 -9.81 -5.72 -28.48
CA ARG A 67 -10.18 -7.13 -28.25
C ARG A 67 -11.54 -7.31 -27.56
N TYR A 68 -11.87 -6.46 -26.61
CA TYR A 68 -13.01 -6.69 -25.70
C TYR A 68 -14.15 -5.68 -25.87
N PHE A 69 -13.93 -4.56 -26.55
CA PHE A 69 -14.98 -3.59 -26.83
C PHE A 69 -15.45 -3.79 -28.27
N GLU A 70 -16.74 -4.05 -28.46
CA GLU A 70 -17.34 -4.27 -29.78
C GLU A 70 -17.45 -2.98 -30.61
N GLU A 71 -17.50 -1.82 -29.93
CA GLU A 71 -17.54 -0.50 -30.56
C GLU A 71 -16.20 0.23 -30.39
N GLU A 72 -15.71 0.83 -31.47
CA GLU A 72 -14.61 1.78 -31.38
C GLU A 72 -15.01 2.93 -30.46
N LEU A 73 -14.12 3.30 -29.53
CA LEU A 73 -14.38 4.43 -28.64
C LEU A 73 -14.53 5.70 -29.49
N VAL A 74 -15.74 6.26 -29.52
CA VAL A 74 -16.00 7.52 -30.21
C VAL A 74 -15.52 8.66 -29.32
N GLN A 75 -14.56 9.45 -29.81
CA GLN A 75 -14.14 10.67 -29.13
C GLN A 75 -15.33 11.65 -29.09
N LYS A 76 -15.83 11.96 -27.89
CA LYS A 76 -16.87 12.96 -27.66
C LYS A 76 -16.27 14.25 -27.13
N ASN A 77 -16.73 15.39 -27.63
CA ASN A 77 -16.29 16.68 -27.13
C ASN A 77 -16.91 16.92 -25.73
N LEU A 78 -16.14 17.48 -24.79
CA LEU A 78 -16.67 17.84 -23.45
C LEU A 78 -17.89 18.78 -23.52
N ASN A 79 -18.01 19.55 -24.60
CA ASN A 79 -19.17 20.41 -24.87
C ASN A 79 -20.48 19.65 -25.11
N GLU A 80 -20.39 18.36 -25.44
CA GLU A 80 -21.56 17.47 -25.64
C GLU A 80 -22.13 16.97 -24.30
N PHE A 81 -21.46 17.25 -23.18
CA PHE A 81 -21.88 16.81 -21.87
C PHE A 81 -22.46 17.97 -21.05
N GLU A 82 -23.55 17.68 -20.34
CA GLU A 82 -24.25 18.60 -19.46
C GLU A 82 -24.28 18.04 -18.03
N ILE A 83 -24.05 18.91 -17.05
CA ILE A 83 -24.16 18.62 -15.63
C ILE A 83 -25.60 18.93 -15.22
N ILE A 84 -26.28 17.91 -14.70
CA ILE A 84 -27.61 18.06 -14.11
C ILE A 84 -27.42 18.10 -12.58
N LYS A 85 -27.92 19.15 -11.94
CA LYS A 85 -27.94 19.30 -10.47
C LYS A 85 -29.37 19.50 -10.01
N ASN A 86 -29.72 18.89 -8.89
CA ASN A 86 -30.96 19.20 -8.19
C ASN A 86 -30.64 20.15 -7.03
N ILE A 87 -31.21 21.36 -7.06
CA ILE A 87 -31.00 22.38 -6.04
C ILE A 87 -32.39 22.89 -5.63
N LYS A 88 -32.76 22.68 -4.36
CA LYS A 88 -34.03 23.15 -3.78
C LYS A 88 -35.26 22.73 -4.59
N ASP A 89 -35.33 21.45 -4.95
CA ASP A 89 -36.40 20.86 -5.75
C ASP A 89 -36.52 21.39 -7.20
N GLU A 90 -35.56 22.21 -7.65
CA GLU A 90 -35.41 22.66 -9.03
C GLU A 90 -34.25 21.93 -9.73
N ILE A 91 -34.43 21.62 -11.02
CA ILE A 91 -33.41 20.99 -11.86
C ILE A 91 -32.63 22.09 -12.58
N GLU A 92 -31.33 22.19 -12.29
CA GLU A 92 -30.41 23.08 -12.99
C GLU A 92 -29.52 22.27 -13.94
N ILE A 93 -29.53 22.65 -15.21
CA ILE A 93 -28.70 22.04 -16.26
C ILE A 93 -27.61 23.03 -16.67
N LYS A 94 -26.34 22.63 -16.57
CA LYS A 94 -25.18 23.45 -16.90
C LYS A 94 -24.23 22.71 -17.83
N LYS A 95 -23.78 23.35 -18.90
CA LYS A 95 -22.68 22.80 -19.73
C LYS A 95 -21.39 22.71 -18.93
N ILE A 96 -20.61 21.64 -19.17
CA ILE A 96 -19.35 21.39 -18.46
C ILE A 96 -18.33 22.49 -18.73
N ILE A 97 -18.20 22.93 -19.98
CA ILE A 97 -17.31 24.05 -20.32
C ILE A 97 -18.12 25.34 -20.25
N LYS A 98 -17.79 26.17 -19.26
CA LYS A 98 -18.23 27.58 -19.21
C LYS A 98 -17.38 28.33 -20.23
N ASN A 99 -17.99 28.93 -21.24
CA ASN A 99 -17.28 29.92 -22.07
C ASN A 99 -16.66 30.96 -21.13
N GLN A 100 -15.33 31.07 -21.10
CA GLN A 100 -14.58 31.96 -20.22
C GLN A 100 -14.68 33.45 -20.61
N ASN A 101 -15.71 33.85 -21.36
CA ASN A 101 -15.86 35.23 -21.82
C ASN A 101 -17.23 35.75 -21.39
N GLU A 102 -17.25 36.40 -20.21
CA GLU A 102 -18.06 37.57 -19.85
C GLU A 102 -17.50 38.19 -18.56
#